data_AF-A0A4Z0V126-F1
#
_entry.id   AF-A0A4Z0V126-F1
#
_cell.length_a   1.000
_cell.length_b   1.000
_cell.length_c   1.000
_cell.angle_alpha   90.00
_cell.angle_beta   90.00
_cell.angle_gamma   90.00
#
_symmetry.space_group_name_H-M   'P 1'
#
loop_
_entity.id
_entity.type
_entity.pdbx_description
1 polymer ?
#
loop_
_entity_poly.entity_id
_entity_poly.type
_entity_poly.pdbx_seq_one_letter_code
_entity_poly.pdbx_strand_id
1 'polypeptide(L)'
;MRYRKTISELEIFLAGHRIHVADLSEMMMADWAIDLLCQGLAVSTVTRHLNSLNGMVKDAAKAGMIKQNNAARSISKSLSELRSVPALLGVSVFDGILSFLRDSLKEREDNRYNVFMDMVLFSMLNGAISLDSVSRLKKENMQDYDGVSLSILMRNIGKRRDYVFNIHQSELTSRQLKVAISSGVRSVFKSHIDELEFEPDELVRSMWVACVVRSGLSASEALGYVGDSAPYSIPEFCTPASVPNDGKNACMSVVNTMLTSGMPRWYVMQMRKGVRYDELRKEIYDKIRPCPLLYYPCETILKRSGNRKRKKERPFIDRTVFFRSYPEKIMPMFNAIGDKAWCYRVLGIPGSPYAVVPQHDMERFQRAIGLFTPDIEIHPLGSLTPKLGETVILIKAGFGNRVATVEDIIKTECGSAIFRVKLDTDNGYEFRIDVHACQLERI
;
A
#
# COMPACT_ATOMS: atom_id res chain seq x y z
N MET A 1 34.73 -9.87 -33.80
CA MET A 1 33.62 -10.58 -33.12
C MET A 1 33.82 -10.80 -31.62
N ARG A 2 35.04 -10.98 -31.09
CA ARG A 2 35.33 -11.41 -29.70
C ARG A 2 34.66 -10.59 -28.58
N TYR A 3 34.50 -9.27 -28.75
CA TYR A 3 33.96 -8.37 -27.70
C TYR A 3 32.53 -7.90 -27.94
N ARG A 4 31.89 -8.34 -29.04
CA ARG A 4 30.61 -7.78 -29.50
C ARG A 4 29.51 -7.86 -28.45
N LYS A 5 29.39 -9.00 -27.75
CA LYS A 5 28.39 -9.18 -26.69
C LYS A 5 28.65 -8.22 -25.52
N THR A 6 29.88 -8.14 -25.03
CA THR A 6 30.26 -7.23 -23.93
C THR A 6 29.95 -5.78 -24.25
N ILE A 7 30.25 -5.34 -25.47
CA ILE A 7 29.96 -3.97 -25.91
C ILE A 7 28.45 -3.74 -25.95
N SER A 8 27.69 -4.68 -26.53
CA SER A 8 26.23 -4.59 -26.60
C SER A 8 25.57 -4.49 -25.22
N GLU A 9 25.99 -5.32 -24.24
CA GLU A 9 25.44 -5.25 -22.88
C GLU A 9 25.82 -3.95 -22.18
N LEU A 10 27.05 -3.46 -22.39
CA LEU A 10 27.50 -2.19 -21.82
C LEU A 10 26.73 -1.00 -22.43
N GLU A 11 26.48 -1.01 -23.74
CA GLU A 11 25.69 0.02 -24.43
C GLU A 11 24.25 0.07 -23.91
N ILE A 12 23.62 -1.09 -23.69
CA ILE A 12 22.28 -1.17 -23.09
C ILE A 12 22.28 -0.52 -21.69
N PHE A 13 23.25 -0.89 -20.85
CA PHE A 13 23.39 -0.32 -19.51
C PHE A 13 23.59 1.20 -19.55
N LEU A 14 24.51 1.69 -20.38
CA LEU A 14 24.82 3.11 -20.53
C LEU A 14 23.62 3.92 -21.03
N ALA A 15 22.91 3.42 -22.04
CA ALA A 15 21.73 4.06 -22.59
C ALA A 15 20.59 4.11 -21.55
N GLY A 16 20.43 3.05 -20.75
CA GLY A 16 19.43 2.99 -19.67
C GLY A 16 19.67 4.02 -18.57
N HIS A 17 20.93 4.29 -18.22
CA HIS A 17 21.31 5.14 -17.09
C HIS A 17 21.80 6.54 -17.49
N ARG A 18 21.83 6.88 -18.79
CA ARG A 18 22.36 8.15 -19.32
C ARG A 18 23.81 8.44 -18.89
N ILE A 19 24.62 7.39 -18.77
CA ILE A 19 26.04 7.45 -18.38
C ILE A 19 26.91 7.50 -19.64
N HIS A 20 28.05 8.19 -19.59
CA HIS A 20 29.04 8.16 -20.66
C HIS A 20 30.22 7.23 -20.35
N VAL A 21 30.74 6.55 -21.38
CA VAL A 21 31.92 5.66 -21.26
C VAL A 21 33.15 6.41 -20.72
N ALA A 22 33.23 7.73 -20.96
CA ALA A 22 34.33 8.57 -20.47
C ALA A 22 34.41 8.64 -18.93
N ASP A 23 33.31 8.37 -18.23
CA ASP A 23 33.18 8.49 -16.77
C ASP A 23 33.41 7.16 -16.05
N LEU A 24 34.18 6.25 -16.68
CA LEU A 24 34.40 4.90 -16.17
C LEU A 24 34.99 4.94 -14.75
N SER A 25 34.24 4.42 -13.79
CA SER A 25 34.57 4.43 -12.37
C SER A 25 34.28 3.08 -11.73
N GLU A 26 34.83 2.83 -10.53
CA GLU A 26 34.52 1.60 -9.80
C GLU A 26 33.04 1.49 -9.47
N MET A 27 32.38 2.60 -9.10
CA MET A 27 30.95 2.66 -8.86
C MET A 27 30.14 2.25 -10.09
N MET A 28 30.45 2.82 -11.27
CA MET A 28 29.78 2.46 -12.52
C MET A 28 29.98 0.98 -12.88
N MET A 29 31.18 0.44 -12.64
CA MET A 29 31.46 -0.97 -12.91
C MET A 29 30.75 -1.90 -11.91
N ALA A 30 30.59 -1.47 -10.66
CA ALA A 30 29.79 -2.17 -9.67
C ALA A 30 28.31 -2.18 -10.08
N ASP A 31 27.75 -1.02 -10.45
CA ASP A 31 26.37 -0.89 -10.93
C ASP A 31 26.10 -1.78 -12.15
N TRP A 32 27.00 -1.78 -13.13
CA TRP A 32 26.88 -2.65 -14.30
C TRP A 32 26.97 -4.14 -13.94
N ALA A 33 27.82 -4.51 -13.00
CA ALA A 33 27.89 -5.90 -12.52
C ALA A 33 26.57 -6.32 -11.85
N ILE A 34 25.95 -5.45 -11.06
CA ILE A 34 24.64 -5.72 -10.44
C ILE A 34 23.55 -5.82 -11.48
N ASP A 35 23.51 -4.94 -12.48
CA ASP A 35 22.54 -5.00 -13.58
C ASP A 35 22.59 -6.36 -14.29
N LEU A 36 23.79 -6.83 -14.64
CA LEU A 36 23.96 -8.15 -15.26
C LEU A 36 23.54 -9.31 -14.34
N LEU A 37 23.80 -9.21 -13.03
CA LEU A 37 23.35 -10.24 -12.07
C LEU A 37 21.82 -10.24 -11.94
N CYS A 38 21.18 -9.07 -11.92
CA CYS A 38 19.71 -8.93 -11.90
C CYS A 38 19.04 -9.49 -13.16
N GLN A 39 19.72 -9.43 -14.30
CA GLN A 39 19.30 -10.10 -15.54
C GLN A 39 19.45 -11.64 -15.50
N GLY A 40 20.02 -12.19 -14.43
CA GLY A 40 20.20 -13.63 -14.23
C GLY A 40 21.49 -14.19 -14.81
N LEU A 41 22.47 -13.34 -15.17
CA LEU A 41 23.77 -13.84 -15.61
C LEU A 41 24.54 -14.43 -14.42
N ALA A 42 25.20 -15.57 -14.64
CA ALA A 42 26.07 -16.17 -13.64
C ALA A 42 27.29 -15.28 -13.34
N VAL A 43 27.77 -15.32 -12.10
CA VAL A 43 28.97 -14.61 -11.61
C VAL A 43 30.17 -14.78 -12.56
N SER A 44 30.42 -16.01 -13.03
CA SER A 44 31.51 -16.31 -13.99
C SER A 44 31.36 -15.56 -15.33
N THR A 45 30.11 -15.37 -15.78
CA THR A 45 29.80 -14.64 -17.01
C THR A 45 29.98 -13.14 -16.82
N VAL A 46 29.53 -12.58 -15.69
CA VAL A 46 29.75 -11.17 -15.33
C VAL A 46 31.24 -10.87 -15.21
N THR A 47 31.99 -11.70 -14.50
CA THR A 47 33.47 -11.66 -14.44
C THR A 47 34.12 -11.66 -15.82
N ARG A 48 33.61 -12.46 -16.77
CA ARG A 48 34.12 -12.49 -18.14
C ARG A 48 33.84 -11.16 -18.88
N HIS A 49 32.68 -10.56 -18.67
CA HIS A 49 32.35 -9.24 -19.25
C HIS A 49 33.28 -8.15 -18.71
N LEU A 50 33.47 -8.09 -17.40
CA LEU A 50 34.39 -7.13 -16.75
C LEU A 50 35.84 -7.30 -17.21
N ASN A 51 36.34 -8.54 -17.30
CA ASN A 51 37.70 -8.80 -17.79
C ASN A 51 37.87 -8.45 -19.27
N SER A 52 36.84 -8.68 -20.08
CA SER A 52 36.82 -8.28 -21.49
C SER A 52 36.90 -6.76 -21.63
N LEU A 53 36.12 -6.02 -20.84
CA LEU A 53 36.15 -4.56 -20.82
C LEU A 53 37.51 -4.03 -20.36
N ASN A 54 38.08 -4.60 -19.29
CA ASN A 54 39.42 -4.25 -18.82
C ASN A 54 40.50 -4.49 -19.89
N GLY A 55 40.39 -5.56 -20.69
CA GLY A 55 41.28 -5.79 -21.83
C GLY A 55 41.19 -4.67 -22.87
N MET A 56 39.97 -4.31 -23.29
CA MET A 56 39.73 -3.23 -24.24
C MET A 56 40.24 -1.87 -23.73
N VAL A 57 39.98 -1.55 -22.45
CA VAL A 57 40.45 -0.31 -21.81
C VAL A 57 41.99 -0.25 -21.78
N LYS A 58 42.67 -1.37 -21.49
CA LYS A 58 44.14 -1.44 -21.53
C LYS A 58 44.70 -1.22 -22.93
N ASP A 59 44.09 -1.82 -23.94
CA ASP A 59 44.55 -1.68 -25.33
C ASP A 59 44.33 -0.24 -25.83
N ALA A 60 43.18 0.36 -25.51
CA ALA A 60 42.90 1.77 -25.82
C ALA A 60 43.83 2.74 -25.07
N ALA A 61 44.19 2.44 -23.81
CA ALA A 61 45.15 3.23 -23.05
C ALA A 61 46.57 3.14 -23.64
N LYS A 62 47.00 1.95 -24.07
CA LYS A 62 48.28 1.77 -24.79
C LYS A 62 48.32 2.54 -26.11
N ALA A 63 47.19 2.64 -26.79
CA ALA A 63 47.03 3.43 -28.01
C ALA A 63 46.89 4.95 -27.75
N GLY A 64 46.95 5.40 -26.49
CA GLY A 64 46.84 6.82 -26.12
C GLY A 64 45.44 7.41 -26.27
N MET A 65 44.41 6.59 -26.47
CA MET A 65 43.03 7.06 -26.70
C MET A 65 42.32 7.46 -25.41
N ILE A 66 42.62 6.77 -24.30
CA ILE A 66 42.03 6.99 -22.98
C ILE A 66 43.10 6.88 -21.89
N LYS A 67 42.79 7.38 -20.68
CA LYS A 67 43.64 7.16 -19.50
C LYS A 67 43.54 5.71 -19.04
N GLN A 68 44.64 5.19 -18.48
CA GLN A 68 44.63 3.88 -17.85
C GLN A 68 43.62 3.84 -16.70
N ASN A 69 42.76 2.83 -16.69
CA ASN A 69 41.72 2.64 -15.68
C ASN A 69 41.59 1.16 -15.36
N ASN A 70 41.59 0.81 -14.06
CA ASN A 70 41.54 -0.56 -13.58
C ASN A 70 40.20 -0.91 -12.89
N ALA A 71 39.19 -0.04 -12.95
CA ALA A 71 37.92 -0.22 -12.23
C ALA A 71 37.24 -1.56 -12.53
N ALA A 72 37.14 -1.93 -13.81
CA ALA A 72 36.55 -3.21 -14.22
C ALA A 72 37.32 -4.42 -13.64
N ARG A 73 38.65 -4.32 -13.51
CA ARG A 73 39.47 -5.36 -12.88
C ARG A 73 39.24 -5.41 -11.37
N SER A 74 39.11 -4.26 -10.73
CA SER A 74 38.85 -4.11 -9.29
C SER A 74 37.55 -4.83 -8.93
N ILE A 75 36.44 -4.47 -9.60
CA ILE A 75 35.13 -5.11 -9.38
C ILE A 75 35.15 -6.60 -9.76
N SER A 76 35.84 -6.99 -10.83
CA SER A 76 35.99 -8.40 -11.18
C SER A 76 36.68 -9.21 -10.07
N LYS A 77 37.64 -8.62 -9.36
CA LYS A 77 38.33 -9.26 -8.24
C LYS A 77 37.38 -9.39 -7.04
N SER A 78 36.71 -8.30 -6.66
CA SER A 78 35.72 -8.31 -5.57
C SER A 78 34.61 -9.34 -5.81
N LEU A 79 34.14 -9.45 -7.06
CA LEU A 79 33.11 -10.41 -7.45
C LEU A 79 33.58 -11.86 -7.32
N SER A 80 34.87 -12.14 -7.61
CA SER A 80 35.45 -13.48 -7.43
C SER A 80 35.71 -13.86 -5.98
N GLU A 81 35.81 -12.87 -5.08
CA GLU A 81 36.03 -13.06 -3.65
C GLU A 81 34.72 -13.21 -2.85
N LEU A 82 33.56 -13.05 -3.51
CA LEU A 82 32.26 -13.28 -2.88
C LEU A 82 32.10 -14.74 -2.47
N ARG A 83 31.78 -14.96 -1.20
CA ARG A 83 31.41 -16.28 -0.67
C ARG A 83 30.11 -16.80 -1.28
N SER A 84 29.13 -15.91 -1.41
CA SER A 84 27.82 -16.17 -2.00
C SER A 84 27.26 -14.89 -2.62
N VAL A 85 26.40 -15.05 -3.62
CA VAL A 85 25.65 -13.93 -4.20
C VAL A 85 24.49 -13.61 -3.26
N PRO A 86 24.22 -12.32 -2.97
CA PRO A 86 23.02 -11.91 -2.21
C PRO A 86 21.75 -12.56 -2.76
N ALA A 87 20.94 -13.14 -1.86
CA ALA A 87 19.80 -13.97 -2.23
C ALA A 87 18.78 -13.25 -3.12
N LEU A 88 18.53 -11.96 -2.87
CA LEU A 88 17.57 -11.14 -3.63
C LEU A 88 18.09 -10.69 -5.00
N LEU A 89 19.32 -11.01 -5.39
CA LEU A 89 19.75 -10.89 -6.80
C LEU A 89 19.20 -12.02 -7.66
N GLY A 90 18.92 -13.18 -7.06
CA GLY A 90 18.27 -14.29 -7.74
C GLY A 90 16.84 -13.95 -8.14
N VAL A 91 16.54 -14.04 -9.44
CA VAL A 91 15.22 -13.71 -10.00
C VAL A 91 14.09 -14.51 -9.33
N SER A 92 14.28 -15.82 -9.14
CA SER A 92 13.28 -16.70 -8.53
C SER A 92 12.99 -16.35 -7.06
N VAL A 93 14.03 -16.04 -6.29
CA VAL A 93 13.90 -15.67 -4.87
C VAL A 93 13.20 -14.32 -4.74
N PHE A 94 13.61 -13.34 -5.56
CA PHE A 94 12.97 -12.02 -5.60
C PHE A 94 11.49 -12.13 -5.97
N ASP A 95 11.16 -12.85 -7.05
CA ASP A 95 9.78 -13.01 -7.51
C ASP A 95 8.91 -13.74 -6.49
N GLY A 96 9.45 -14.78 -5.84
CA GLY A 96 8.77 -15.52 -4.77
C GLY A 96 8.44 -14.61 -3.57
N ILE A 97 9.41 -13.82 -3.10
CA ILE A 97 9.20 -12.86 -2.02
C ILE A 97 8.21 -11.78 -2.44
N LEU A 98 8.36 -11.20 -3.64
CA LEU A 98 7.45 -10.18 -4.14
C LEU A 98 6.01 -10.69 -4.23
N SER A 99 5.81 -11.94 -4.68
CA SER A 99 4.49 -12.59 -4.67
C SER A 99 3.95 -12.73 -3.25
N PHE A 100 4.77 -13.19 -2.31
CA PHE A 100 4.38 -13.34 -0.91
C PHE A 100 3.99 -11.99 -0.25
N LEU A 101 4.74 -10.92 -0.53
CA LEU A 101 4.41 -9.57 -0.09
C LEU A 101 3.07 -9.10 -0.68
N ARG A 102 2.87 -9.29 -1.99
CA ARG A 102 1.61 -8.95 -2.68
C ARG A 102 0.41 -9.71 -2.12
N ASP A 103 0.57 -11.01 -1.89
CA ASP A 103 -0.49 -11.86 -1.35
C ASP A 103 -0.86 -11.48 0.09
N SER A 104 0.11 -11.01 0.87
CA SER A 104 -0.11 -10.52 2.24
C SER A 104 -0.82 -9.15 2.29
N LEU A 105 -0.79 -8.38 1.19
CA LEU A 105 -1.54 -7.12 1.07
C LEU A 105 -3.01 -7.34 0.69
N LYS A 106 -3.36 -8.49 0.10
CA LYS A 106 -4.74 -8.79 -0.29
C LYS A 106 -5.67 -8.84 0.92
N GLU A 107 -6.91 -8.41 0.72
CA GLU A 107 -7.96 -8.49 1.73
C GLU A 107 -8.29 -9.96 2.03
N ARG A 108 -8.34 -10.31 3.33
CA ARG A 108 -8.67 -11.65 3.82
C ARG A 108 -10.07 -11.66 4.45
N GLU A 109 -10.87 -12.66 4.11
CA GLU A 109 -12.23 -12.83 4.65
C GLU A 109 -12.23 -13.02 6.17
N ASP A 110 -11.21 -13.65 6.73
CA ASP A 110 -11.09 -13.89 8.17
C ASP A 110 -10.51 -12.70 8.95
N ASN A 111 -10.11 -11.62 8.25
CA ASN A 111 -9.48 -10.42 8.80
C ASN A 111 -8.26 -10.72 9.70
N ARG A 112 -7.64 -11.89 9.58
CA ARG A 112 -6.46 -12.28 10.37
C ARG A 112 -5.18 -11.92 9.62
N TYR A 113 -4.59 -10.81 10.04
CA TYR A 113 -3.30 -10.34 9.54
C TYR A 113 -2.21 -10.59 10.58
N ASN A 114 -0.99 -10.85 10.10
CA ASN A 114 0.17 -10.99 10.95
C ASN A 114 0.77 -9.59 11.19
N VAL A 115 0.82 -9.16 12.44
CA VAL A 115 1.31 -7.82 12.82
C VAL A 115 2.73 -7.54 12.33
N PHE A 116 3.63 -8.54 12.33
CA PHE A 116 5.02 -8.37 11.88
C PHE A 116 5.10 -8.27 10.36
N MET A 117 4.26 -9.01 9.63
CA MET A 117 4.13 -8.85 8.19
C MET A 117 3.61 -7.44 7.83
N ASP A 118 2.63 -6.94 8.59
CA ASP A 118 2.09 -5.59 8.42
C ASP A 118 3.13 -4.51 8.71
N MET A 119 3.97 -4.69 9.72
CA MET A 119 5.10 -3.80 9.99
C MET A 119 6.11 -3.78 8.82
N VAL A 120 6.44 -4.94 8.23
CA VAL A 120 7.33 -5.04 7.07
C VAL A 120 6.72 -4.35 5.84
N LEU A 121 5.46 -4.64 5.54
CA LEU A 121 4.74 -4.02 4.42
C LEU A 121 4.66 -2.49 4.60
N PHE A 122 4.34 -2.02 5.80
CA PHE A 122 4.30 -0.61 6.11
C PHE A 122 5.68 0.05 5.96
N SER A 123 6.74 -0.58 6.47
CA SER A 123 8.11 -0.08 6.28
C SER A 123 8.46 0.05 4.80
N MET A 124 8.21 -0.99 4.00
CA MET A 124 8.51 -0.98 2.56
C MET A 124 7.74 0.11 1.81
N LEU A 125 6.45 0.25 2.07
CA LEU A 125 5.59 1.24 1.39
C LEU A 125 5.99 2.70 1.70
N ASN A 126 6.72 2.91 2.79
CA ASN A 126 7.11 4.23 3.29
C ASN A 126 8.62 4.48 3.20
N GLY A 127 9.35 3.77 2.34
CA GLY A 127 10.75 4.07 2.06
C GLY A 127 11.76 3.33 2.95
N ALA A 128 11.41 2.10 3.35
CA ALA A 128 12.21 1.24 4.24
C ALA A 128 12.52 1.89 5.60
N ILE A 129 11.51 2.51 6.22
CA ILE A 129 11.62 3.07 7.57
C ILE A 129 11.93 1.94 8.57
N SER A 130 12.81 2.18 9.53
CA SER A 130 13.20 1.12 10.47
C SER A 130 12.02 0.52 11.23
N LEU A 131 12.05 -0.78 11.46
CA LEU A 131 11.01 -1.52 12.18
C LEU A 131 10.88 -1.06 13.63
N ASP A 132 11.95 -0.56 14.26
CA ASP A 132 11.88 0.12 15.55
C ASP A 132 11.02 1.38 15.48
N SER A 133 11.19 2.22 14.44
CA SER A 133 10.35 3.41 14.24
C SER A 133 8.89 3.03 13.96
N VAL A 134 8.66 2.02 13.11
CA VAL A 134 7.32 1.49 12.82
C VAL A 134 6.63 0.99 14.09
N SER A 135 7.36 0.29 14.97
CA SER A 135 6.82 -0.22 16.23
C SER A 135 6.36 0.88 17.20
N ARG A 136 6.96 2.07 17.09
CA ARG A 136 6.67 3.23 17.95
C ARG A 136 5.64 4.17 17.34
N LEU A 137 5.09 3.85 16.17
CA LEU A 137 4.07 4.67 15.52
C LEU A 137 2.80 4.74 16.38
N LYS A 138 2.33 5.97 16.64
CA LYS A 138 1.13 6.26 17.42
C LYS A 138 -0.04 6.68 16.53
N LYS A 139 -1.26 6.49 17.03
CA LYS A 139 -2.52 6.87 16.34
C LYS A 139 -2.56 8.34 15.91
N GLU A 140 -2.01 9.24 16.71
CA GLU A 140 -1.98 10.69 16.44
C GLU A 140 -1.18 11.05 15.18
N ASN A 141 -0.23 10.20 14.79
CA ASN A 141 0.67 10.40 13.65
C ASN A 141 0.17 9.71 12.37
N MET A 142 -1.08 9.23 12.35
CA MET A 142 -1.62 8.51 11.19
C MET A 142 -2.01 9.43 10.02
N GLN A 143 -2.10 10.73 10.27
CA GLN A 143 -2.62 11.74 9.34
C GLN A 143 -1.74 11.91 8.09
N ASP A 144 -0.46 11.56 8.24
CA ASP A 144 0.55 11.71 7.18
C ASP A 144 0.53 10.54 6.17
N TYR A 145 -0.30 9.52 6.39
CA TYR A 145 -0.37 8.31 5.57
C TYR A 145 -1.72 8.17 4.87
N ASP A 146 -1.67 7.69 3.63
CA ASP A 146 -2.86 7.45 2.80
C ASP A 146 -2.86 6.04 2.17
N GLY A 147 -3.94 5.74 1.44
CA GLY A 147 -4.05 4.54 0.61
C GLY A 147 -3.77 3.23 1.34
N VAL A 148 -2.86 2.43 0.79
CA VAL A 148 -2.52 1.10 1.32
C VAL A 148 -1.80 1.19 2.66
N SER A 149 -0.91 2.19 2.84
CA SER A 149 -0.26 2.45 4.13
C SER A 149 -1.30 2.70 5.22
N LEU A 150 -2.26 3.59 4.97
CA LEU A 150 -3.35 3.87 5.91
C LEU A 150 -4.21 2.63 6.20
N SER A 151 -4.50 1.81 5.17
CA SER A 151 -5.27 0.57 5.36
C SER A 151 -4.59 -0.43 6.30
N ILE A 152 -3.26 -0.54 6.22
CA ILE A 152 -2.45 -1.37 7.13
C ILE A 152 -2.49 -0.80 8.55
N LEU A 153 -2.40 0.53 8.70
CA LEU A 153 -2.50 1.16 10.01
C LEU A 153 -3.88 0.92 10.64
N MET A 154 -4.95 1.19 9.90
CA MET A 154 -6.34 1.08 10.38
C MET A 154 -6.69 -0.33 10.86
N ARG A 155 -6.26 -1.38 10.14
CA ARG A 155 -6.53 -2.77 10.56
C ARG A 155 -5.75 -3.20 11.82
N ASN A 156 -4.71 -2.46 12.19
CA ASN A 156 -3.92 -2.72 13.38
C ASN A 156 -4.38 -1.89 14.60
N ILE A 157 -5.14 -0.80 14.44
CA ILE A 157 -5.58 0.04 15.57
C ILE A 157 -6.35 -0.77 16.63
N GLY A 158 -5.91 -0.68 17.89
CA GLY A 158 -6.68 -1.16 19.05
C GLY A 158 -7.42 -0.02 19.77
N LYS A 159 -8.57 -0.29 20.40
CA LYS A 159 -9.36 0.74 21.12
C LYS A 159 -8.60 1.41 22.27
N ARG A 160 -7.89 0.62 23.09
CA ARG A 160 -7.32 1.07 24.39
C ARG A 160 -5.85 1.54 24.36
N ARG A 161 -5.11 1.27 23.29
CA ARG A 161 -3.65 1.47 23.21
C ARG A 161 -3.29 2.61 22.26
N ASP A 162 -2.23 3.36 22.55
CA ASP A 162 -1.85 4.51 21.71
C ASP A 162 -1.05 4.11 20.47
N TYR A 163 -0.26 3.03 20.58
CA TYR A 163 0.52 2.52 19.47
C TYR A 163 -0.32 1.75 18.46
N VAL A 164 0.04 1.84 17.18
CA VAL A 164 -0.69 1.21 16.09
C VAL A 164 -0.47 -0.31 16.05
N PHE A 165 0.75 -0.82 16.08
CA PHE A 165 1.04 -2.26 15.97
C PHE A 165 1.02 -2.94 17.34
N ASN A 166 0.34 -4.08 17.52
CA ASN A 166 0.25 -4.73 18.84
C ASN A 166 1.38 -5.72 19.06
N ILE A 167 2.47 -5.24 19.64
CA ILE A 167 3.60 -6.10 20.01
C ILE A 167 4.01 -5.89 21.48
N HIS A 168 3.07 -5.42 22.31
CA HIS A 168 3.26 -5.17 23.74
C HIS A 168 4.42 -4.21 24.06
N GLN A 169 4.69 -3.25 23.16
CA GLN A 169 5.85 -2.35 23.26
C GLN A 169 5.86 -1.44 24.50
N SER A 170 4.71 -1.23 25.18
CA SER A 170 4.64 -0.51 26.47
C SER A 170 5.20 -1.32 27.63
N GLU A 171 5.23 -2.65 27.51
CA GLU A 171 5.67 -3.59 28.56
C GLU A 171 7.13 -4.03 28.34
N LEU A 172 7.71 -3.73 27.18
CA LEU A 172 9.02 -4.20 26.77
C LEU A 172 10.09 -3.10 26.88
N THR A 173 11.26 -3.46 27.38
CA THR A 173 12.46 -2.62 27.23
C THR A 173 12.87 -2.55 25.75
N SER A 174 13.64 -1.53 25.36
CA SER A 174 14.12 -1.39 23.97
C SER A 174 14.86 -2.63 23.45
N ARG A 175 15.59 -3.35 24.31
CA ARG A 175 16.27 -4.60 23.92
C ARG A 175 15.27 -5.74 23.68
N GLN A 176 14.30 -5.90 24.57
CA GLN A 176 13.26 -6.94 24.41
C GLN A 176 12.38 -6.66 23.19
N LEU A 177 12.08 -5.38 22.91
CA LEU A 177 11.34 -4.96 21.72
C LEU A 177 12.05 -5.37 20.43
N LYS A 178 13.36 -5.10 20.32
CA LYS A 178 14.17 -5.53 19.17
C LYS A 178 14.17 -7.05 18.99
N VAL A 179 14.26 -7.81 20.08
CA VAL A 179 14.19 -9.29 20.05
C VAL A 179 12.82 -9.78 19.61
N ALA A 180 11.74 -9.14 20.06
CA ALA A 180 10.37 -9.48 19.68
C ALA A 180 10.13 -9.21 18.19
N ILE A 181 10.55 -8.04 17.68
CA ILE A 181 10.50 -7.70 16.25
C ILE A 181 11.30 -8.72 15.45
N SER A 182 12.53 -9.02 15.87
CA SER A 182 13.40 -9.96 15.16
C SER A 182 12.81 -11.36 15.08
N SER A 183 12.33 -11.89 16.21
CA SER A 183 11.68 -13.20 16.26
C SER A 183 10.41 -13.24 15.41
N GLY A 184 9.60 -12.17 15.47
CA GLY A 184 8.36 -12.04 14.72
C GLY A 184 8.58 -12.01 13.21
N VAL A 185 9.48 -11.16 12.72
CA VAL A 185 9.80 -11.08 11.28
C VAL A 185 10.45 -12.38 10.79
N ARG A 186 11.37 -12.98 11.58
CA ARG A 186 11.94 -14.30 11.26
C ARG A 186 10.86 -15.37 11.11
N SER A 187 9.83 -15.35 11.98
CA SER A 187 8.73 -16.32 11.88
C SER A 187 7.92 -16.19 10.58
N VAL A 188 7.77 -14.96 10.05
CA VAL A 188 7.02 -14.67 8.83
C VAL A 188 7.78 -15.13 7.58
N PHE A 189 9.10 -14.92 7.54
CA PHE A 189 9.92 -15.19 6.36
C PHE A 189 10.67 -16.53 6.40
N LYS A 190 10.53 -17.32 7.48
CA LYS A 190 11.23 -18.61 7.66
C LYS A 190 11.06 -19.58 6.48
N SER A 191 9.91 -19.58 5.81
CA SER A 191 9.63 -20.47 4.68
C SER A 191 9.99 -19.87 3.31
N HIS A 192 10.46 -18.63 3.27
CA HIS A 192 10.73 -17.88 2.04
C HIS A 192 12.21 -17.52 1.89
N ILE A 193 12.97 -17.56 2.98
CA ILE A 193 14.41 -17.29 3.02
C ILE A 193 15.04 -18.44 3.83
N ASP A 194 15.58 -19.43 3.12
CA ASP A 194 16.22 -20.59 3.74
C ASP A 194 17.50 -20.18 4.50
N GLU A 195 17.67 -20.74 5.70
CA GLU A 195 18.88 -20.79 6.55
C GLU A 195 19.68 -19.50 6.80
N LEU A 196 19.19 -18.33 6.40
CA LEU A 196 19.80 -17.06 6.77
C LEU A 196 19.30 -16.63 8.15
N GLU A 197 20.19 -16.64 9.13
CA GLU A 197 20.06 -15.68 10.22
C GLU A 197 20.14 -14.29 9.59
N PHE A 198 18.98 -13.66 9.43
CA PHE A 198 18.91 -12.31 8.90
C PHE A 198 18.59 -11.28 9.98
N GLU A 199 19.09 -10.07 9.75
CA GLU A 199 18.69 -8.88 10.49
C GLU A 199 17.44 -8.28 9.80
N PRO A 200 16.31 -8.12 10.52
CA PRO A 200 15.06 -7.66 9.95
C PRO A 200 15.12 -6.32 9.20
N ASP A 201 15.80 -5.32 9.74
CA ASP A 201 15.88 -3.99 9.10
C ASP A 201 16.70 -4.04 7.80
N GLU A 202 17.82 -4.75 7.78
CA GLU A 202 18.63 -5.04 6.60
C GLU A 202 17.84 -5.83 5.55
N LEU A 203 17.01 -6.79 5.97
CA LEU A 203 16.14 -7.53 5.06
C LEU A 203 15.13 -6.59 4.39
N VAL A 204 14.47 -5.73 5.16
CA VAL A 204 13.50 -4.77 4.61
C VAL A 204 14.16 -3.78 3.67
N ARG A 205 15.32 -3.22 4.04
CA ARG A 205 16.10 -2.36 3.14
C ARG A 205 16.50 -3.09 1.87
N SER A 206 16.92 -4.35 1.98
CA SER A 206 17.31 -5.15 0.82
C SER A 206 16.15 -5.48 -0.11
N MET A 207 14.95 -5.76 0.43
CA MET A 207 13.75 -5.94 -0.37
C MET A 207 13.35 -4.65 -1.10
N TRP A 208 13.46 -3.50 -0.43
CA TRP A 208 13.18 -2.20 -1.01
C TRP A 208 14.18 -1.85 -2.13
N VAL A 209 15.48 -2.00 -1.86
CA VAL A 209 16.56 -1.78 -2.83
C VAL A 209 16.41 -2.71 -4.04
N ALA A 210 16.10 -3.99 -3.82
CA ALA A 210 15.88 -4.94 -4.90
C ALA A 210 14.72 -4.54 -5.83
N CYS A 211 13.67 -3.90 -5.30
CA CYS A 211 12.55 -3.40 -6.10
C CYS A 211 12.96 -2.22 -6.98
N VAL A 212 13.66 -1.23 -6.43
CA VAL A 212 14.05 -0.03 -7.19
C VAL A 212 15.12 -0.33 -8.23
N VAL A 213 16.09 -1.20 -7.93
CA VAL A 213 17.12 -1.62 -8.89
C VAL A 213 16.50 -2.33 -10.08
N ARG A 214 15.57 -3.25 -9.84
CA ARG A 214 14.82 -3.93 -10.92
C ARG A 214 13.87 -3.03 -11.69
N SER A 215 13.64 -1.82 -11.19
CA SER A 215 12.90 -0.77 -11.90
C SER A 215 13.79 0.12 -12.77
N GLY A 216 15.09 -0.14 -12.81
CA GLY A 216 16.07 0.58 -13.62
C GLY A 216 16.88 1.65 -12.89
N LEU A 217 16.86 1.68 -11.56
CA LEU A 217 17.76 2.52 -10.77
C LEU A 217 19.11 1.82 -10.58
N SER A 218 20.21 2.57 -10.53
CA SER A 218 21.51 1.96 -10.25
C SER A 218 21.60 1.45 -8.80
N ALA A 219 22.49 0.49 -8.54
CA ALA A 219 22.68 -0.04 -7.18
C ALA A 219 23.22 1.03 -6.23
N SER A 220 24.16 1.85 -6.71
CA SER A 220 24.75 2.96 -5.96
C SER A 220 23.72 4.04 -5.58
N GLU A 221 22.83 4.41 -6.50
CA GLU A 221 21.72 5.35 -6.24
C GLU A 221 20.71 4.76 -5.25
N ALA A 222 20.34 3.49 -5.43
CA ALA A 222 19.42 2.80 -4.52
C ALA A 222 19.94 2.77 -3.07
N LEU A 223 21.25 2.47 -2.90
CA LEU A 223 21.92 2.55 -1.60
C LEU A 223 21.96 3.99 -1.06
N GLY A 224 22.16 4.98 -1.93
CA GLY A 224 22.10 6.40 -1.56
C GLY A 224 20.74 6.80 -0.99
N TYR A 225 19.63 6.36 -1.59
CA TYR A 225 18.27 6.69 -1.13
C TYR A 225 17.84 5.96 0.14
N VAL A 226 18.27 4.70 0.30
CA VAL A 226 17.96 3.95 1.52
C VAL A 226 18.82 4.44 2.71
N GLY A 227 20.04 4.92 2.43
CA GLY A 227 20.93 5.57 3.39
C GLY A 227 21.73 4.61 4.27
N ASP A 228 21.69 3.30 4.01
CA ASP A 228 22.37 2.27 4.79
C ASP A 228 22.60 1.00 3.92
N SER A 229 23.25 -0.01 4.47
CA SER A 229 23.55 -1.28 3.78
C SER A 229 22.28 -2.07 3.43
N ALA A 230 22.36 -2.82 2.33
CA ALA A 230 21.31 -3.69 1.82
C ALA A 230 21.86 -5.08 1.44
N PRO A 231 22.45 -5.81 2.40
CA PRO A 231 23.36 -6.94 2.15
C PRO A 231 22.69 -8.14 1.47
N TYR A 232 21.36 -8.29 1.55
CA TYR A 232 20.65 -9.38 0.90
C TYR A 232 20.33 -9.10 -0.57
N SER A 233 20.56 -7.87 -1.04
CA SER A 233 20.34 -7.44 -2.43
C SER A 233 21.57 -6.90 -3.12
N ILE A 234 22.47 -6.22 -2.39
CA ILE A 234 23.63 -5.54 -2.93
C ILE A 234 24.90 -6.01 -2.21
N PRO A 235 25.93 -6.49 -2.94
CA PRO A 235 27.22 -6.83 -2.36
C PRO A 235 27.98 -5.62 -1.80
N GLU A 236 28.85 -5.87 -0.80
CA GLU A 236 29.62 -4.83 -0.09
C GLU A 236 30.56 -3.99 -0.99
N PHE A 237 30.94 -4.48 -2.17
CA PHE A 237 31.78 -3.71 -3.08
C PHE A 237 31.05 -2.54 -3.75
N CYS A 238 29.72 -2.47 -3.64
CA CYS A 238 28.95 -1.33 -4.13
C CYS A 238 28.93 -0.23 -3.09
N THR A 239 29.21 1.00 -3.51
CA THR A 239 29.20 2.18 -2.63
C THR A 239 27.99 3.07 -2.90
N PRO A 240 27.40 3.71 -1.87
CA PRO A 240 26.27 4.60 -2.05
C PRO A 240 26.68 5.86 -2.82
N ALA A 241 25.85 6.25 -3.79
CA ALA A 241 25.99 7.52 -4.49
C ALA A 241 25.41 8.68 -3.65
N SER A 242 25.88 9.90 -3.91
CA SER A 242 25.22 11.10 -3.40
C SER A 242 23.95 11.34 -4.20
N VAL A 243 22.79 11.24 -3.55
CA VAL A 243 21.48 11.37 -4.18
C VAL A 243 20.76 12.64 -3.73
N PRO A 244 19.95 13.27 -4.60
CA PRO A 244 19.14 14.41 -4.22
C PRO A 244 17.98 14.00 -3.30
N ASN A 245 17.59 14.87 -2.37
CA ASN A 245 16.62 14.56 -1.33
C ASN A 245 15.20 14.25 -1.84
N ASP A 246 14.85 14.71 -3.05
CA ASP A 246 13.53 14.58 -3.66
C ASP A 246 13.26 13.22 -4.31
N GLY A 247 14.31 12.53 -4.78
CA GLY A 247 14.17 11.28 -5.53
C GLY A 247 13.67 10.08 -4.72
N LYS A 248 13.73 10.14 -3.38
CA LYS A 248 13.24 9.06 -2.51
C LYS A 248 11.73 8.85 -2.67
N ASN A 249 10.96 9.93 -2.85
CA ASN A 249 9.51 9.85 -3.05
C ASN A 249 9.15 9.17 -4.37
N ALA A 250 9.92 9.42 -5.44
CA ALA A 250 9.73 8.73 -6.71
C ALA A 250 10.01 7.22 -6.57
N CYS A 251 11.10 6.86 -5.88
CA CYS A 251 11.42 5.47 -5.57
C CYS A 251 10.34 4.78 -4.73
N MET A 252 9.79 5.48 -3.74
CA MET A 252 8.65 4.98 -2.96
C MET A 252 7.43 4.70 -3.85
N SER A 253 7.11 5.60 -4.79
CA SER A 253 6.01 5.38 -5.75
C SER A 253 6.22 4.12 -6.61
N VAL A 254 7.47 3.86 -7.02
CA VAL A 254 7.86 2.66 -7.77
C VAL A 254 7.64 1.40 -6.93
N VAL A 255 8.15 1.36 -5.70
CA VAL A 255 7.96 0.20 -4.80
C VAL A 255 6.48 -0.01 -4.50
N ASN A 256 5.73 1.06 -4.23
CA ASN A 256 4.29 1.01 -4.01
C ASN A 256 3.58 0.43 -5.23
N THR A 257 3.96 0.85 -6.44
CA THR A 257 3.39 0.30 -7.68
C THR A 257 3.71 -1.18 -7.85
N MET A 258 4.94 -1.62 -7.55
CA MET A 258 5.30 -3.03 -7.60
C MET A 258 4.48 -3.87 -6.62
N LEU A 259 4.37 -3.43 -5.36
CA LEU A 259 3.64 -4.15 -4.31
C LEU A 259 2.13 -4.16 -4.54
N THR A 260 1.57 -3.12 -5.15
CA THR A 260 0.11 -2.97 -5.33
C THR A 260 -0.38 -3.30 -6.75
N SER A 261 0.52 -3.71 -7.65
CA SER A 261 0.20 -4.03 -9.06
C SER A 261 -0.92 -5.05 -9.22
N GLY A 262 -0.98 -6.06 -8.34
CA GLY A 262 -2.01 -7.10 -8.32
C GLY A 262 -3.17 -6.86 -7.34
N MET A 263 -3.35 -5.63 -6.83
CA MET A 263 -4.43 -5.30 -5.89
C MET A 263 -5.69 -4.78 -6.61
N PRO A 264 -6.89 -4.98 -6.03
CA PRO A 264 -8.11 -4.45 -6.62
C PRO A 264 -8.15 -2.92 -6.48
N ARG A 265 -8.41 -2.24 -7.60
CA ARG A 265 -8.46 -0.77 -7.71
C ARG A 265 -9.88 -0.30 -7.98
N TRP A 266 -10.16 0.96 -7.70
CA TRP A 266 -11.42 1.59 -8.07
C TRP A 266 -11.41 2.01 -9.54
N TYR A 267 -12.54 1.75 -10.19
CA TYR A 267 -12.81 2.09 -11.58
C TYR A 267 -14.22 2.65 -11.69
N VAL A 268 -14.50 3.31 -12.81
CA VAL A 268 -15.83 3.83 -13.12
C VAL A 268 -16.37 3.15 -14.36
N MET A 269 -17.61 2.70 -14.28
CA MET A 269 -18.37 2.26 -15.44
C MET A 269 -19.60 3.14 -15.66
N GLN A 270 -19.91 3.37 -16.93
CA GLN A 270 -21.11 4.08 -17.36
C GLN A 270 -22.13 3.06 -17.88
N MET A 271 -23.32 3.06 -17.27
CA MET A 271 -24.45 2.28 -17.74
C MET A 271 -25.00 2.85 -19.05
N ARG A 272 -25.37 1.97 -19.98
CA ARG A 272 -26.04 2.36 -21.22
C ARG A 272 -27.45 2.87 -20.93
N LYS A 273 -27.99 3.65 -21.89
CA LYS A 273 -29.33 4.23 -21.78
C LYS A 273 -30.37 3.10 -21.66
N GLY A 274 -31.24 3.18 -20.65
CA GLY A 274 -32.31 2.20 -20.41
C GLY A 274 -31.95 1.05 -19.48
N VAL A 275 -30.67 0.85 -19.17
CA VAL A 275 -30.22 -0.21 -18.24
C VAL A 275 -30.47 0.20 -16.80
N ARG A 276 -31.06 -0.71 -16.01
CA ARG A 276 -31.27 -0.52 -14.56
C ARG A 276 -30.08 -1.07 -13.77
N TYR A 277 -29.72 -0.39 -12.68
CA TYR A 277 -28.64 -0.84 -11.79
C TYR A 277 -28.85 -2.24 -11.25
N ASP A 278 -30.07 -2.58 -10.80
CA ASP A 278 -30.38 -3.91 -10.24
C ASP A 278 -30.12 -5.04 -11.26
N GLU A 279 -30.42 -4.78 -12.53
CA GLU A 279 -30.21 -5.72 -13.62
C GLU A 279 -28.73 -5.94 -13.91
N LEU A 280 -27.96 -4.84 -14.01
CA LEU A 280 -26.51 -4.87 -14.17
C LEU A 280 -25.84 -5.59 -12.99
N ARG A 281 -26.25 -5.22 -11.77
CA ARG A 281 -25.77 -5.80 -10.51
C ARG A 281 -25.95 -7.31 -10.55
N LYS A 282 -27.17 -7.79 -10.78
CA LYS A 282 -27.49 -9.23 -10.83
C LYS A 282 -26.60 -9.97 -11.82
N GLU A 283 -26.42 -9.43 -13.02
CA GLU A 283 -25.64 -10.09 -14.05
C GLU A 283 -24.14 -10.17 -13.72
N ILE A 284 -23.58 -9.12 -13.11
CA ILE A 284 -22.21 -9.14 -12.59
C ILE A 284 -22.07 -10.22 -11.50
N TYR A 285 -23.03 -10.29 -10.57
CA TYR A 285 -23.05 -11.32 -9.52
C TYR A 285 -23.25 -12.74 -10.07
N ASP A 286 -23.90 -12.92 -11.21
CA ASP A 286 -24.13 -14.25 -11.80
C ASP A 286 -22.93 -14.71 -12.64
N LYS A 287 -22.29 -13.80 -13.38
CA LYS A 287 -21.31 -14.15 -14.44
C LYS A 287 -19.84 -13.92 -14.07
N ILE A 288 -19.53 -13.07 -13.08
CA ILE A 288 -18.16 -12.59 -12.85
C ILE A 288 -17.61 -13.11 -11.52
N ARG A 289 -16.43 -13.75 -11.55
CA ARG A 289 -15.72 -14.22 -10.37
C ARG A 289 -14.22 -13.85 -10.42
N PRO A 290 -13.62 -13.35 -9.31
CA PRO A 290 -14.28 -12.91 -8.08
C PRO A 290 -15.23 -11.73 -8.36
N CYS A 291 -16.32 -11.63 -7.59
CA CYS A 291 -17.29 -10.57 -7.80
C CYS A 291 -16.67 -9.22 -7.44
N PRO A 292 -16.73 -8.20 -8.32
CA PRO A 292 -16.27 -6.86 -7.97
C PRO A 292 -17.16 -6.26 -6.88
N LEU A 293 -16.56 -5.40 -6.04
CA LEU A 293 -17.32 -4.57 -5.11
C LEU A 293 -17.99 -3.46 -5.92
N LEU A 294 -19.33 -3.40 -5.94
CA LEU A 294 -20.08 -2.37 -6.65
C LEU A 294 -20.52 -1.26 -5.69
N TYR A 295 -20.39 -0.02 -6.14
CA TYR A 295 -20.77 1.17 -5.39
C TYR A 295 -21.56 2.13 -6.29
N TYR A 296 -22.86 2.23 -6.01
CA TYR A 296 -23.81 3.05 -6.75
C TYR A 296 -24.65 3.90 -5.78
N PRO A 297 -24.13 5.07 -5.35
CA PRO A 297 -24.74 5.84 -4.28
C PRO A 297 -26.05 6.49 -4.73
N CYS A 298 -27.11 6.32 -3.94
CA CYS A 298 -28.44 6.87 -4.19
C CYS A 298 -28.96 7.68 -2.99
N GLU A 299 -29.61 8.81 -3.26
CA GLU A 299 -30.41 9.57 -2.30
C GLU A 299 -31.86 9.07 -2.30
N THR A 300 -32.46 8.93 -1.11
CA THR A 300 -33.90 8.61 -1.01
C THR A 300 -34.72 9.88 -1.05
N ILE A 301 -35.48 10.08 -2.12
CA ILE A 301 -36.40 11.20 -2.29
C ILE A 301 -37.83 10.73 -1.98
N LEU A 302 -38.50 11.43 -1.05
CA LEU A 302 -39.93 11.25 -0.82
C LEU A 302 -40.70 12.06 -1.85
N LYS A 303 -41.12 11.43 -2.94
CA LYS A 303 -41.98 12.06 -3.95
C LYS A 303 -43.44 11.86 -3.56
N ARG A 304 -44.15 12.95 -3.28
CA ARG A 304 -45.61 12.92 -3.09
C ARG A 304 -46.25 12.94 -4.47
N SER A 305 -46.97 11.87 -4.82
CA SER A 305 -47.73 11.77 -6.06
C SER A 305 -49.19 11.52 -5.68
N GLY A 306 -49.99 12.58 -5.64
CA GLY A 306 -51.34 12.55 -5.08
C GLY A 306 -51.36 12.25 -3.57
N ASN A 307 -52.27 11.38 -3.13
CA ASN A 307 -52.43 11.01 -1.71
C ASN A 307 -51.40 10.00 -1.17
N ARG A 308 -50.51 9.45 -2.01
CA ARG A 308 -49.47 8.50 -1.59
C ARG A 308 -48.08 9.13 -1.64
N LYS A 309 -47.35 9.02 -0.52
CA LYS A 309 -45.90 9.27 -0.48
C LYS A 309 -45.21 8.02 -1.04
N ARG A 310 -44.44 8.16 -2.13
CA ARG A 310 -43.57 7.09 -2.64
C ARG A 310 -42.12 7.47 -2.36
N LYS A 311 -41.38 6.57 -1.71
CA LYS A 311 -39.92 6.63 -1.64
C LYS A 311 -39.38 6.31 -3.03
N LYS A 312 -38.50 7.16 -3.55
CA LYS A 312 -37.81 6.94 -4.82
C LYS A 312 -36.32 7.16 -4.59
N GLU A 313 -35.53 6.14 -4.85
CA GLU A 313 -34.07 6.27 -4.88
C GLU A 313 -33.65 6.96 -6.17
N ARG A 314 -32.78 7.97 -6.04
CA ARG A 314 -32.18 8.69 -7.16
C ARG A 314 -30.66 8.63 -7.00
N PRO A 315 -29.90 8.25 -8.03
CA PRO A 315 -28.45 8.23 -7.95
C PRO A 315 -27.88 9.64 -7.82
N PHE A 316 -26.80 9.79 -7.05
CA PHE A 316 -26.04 11.06 -6.97
C PHE A 316 -25.41 11.41 -8.32
N ILE A 317 -24.89 10.39 -9.02
CA ILE A 317 -24.35 10.52 -10.38
C ILE A 317 -25.10 9.55 -11.29
N ASP A 318 -25.91 10.10 -12.19
CA ASP A 318 -26.75 9.29 -13.07
C ASP A 318 -25.92 8.31 -13.91
N ARG A 319 -26.38 7.06 -13.94
CA ARG A 319 -25.79 5.97 -14.75
C ARG A 319 -24.31 5.68 -14.50
N THR A 320 -23.74 6.16 -13.41
CA THR A 320 -22.32 6.01 -13.10
C THR A 320 -22.15 5.09 -11.91
N VAL A 321 -21.53 3.94 -12.12
CA VAL A 321 -21.28 2.94 -11.08
C VAL A 321 -19.77 2.89 -10.82
N PHE A 322 -19.37 3.09 -9.57
CA PHE A 322 -18.01 2.83 -9.14
C PHE A 322 -17.89 1.35 -8.82
N PHE A 323 -16.76 0.76 -9.15
CA PHE A 323 -16.51 -0.64 -8.81
C PHE A 323 -15.05 -0.88 -8.47
N ARG A 324 -14.81 -1.77 -7.52
CA ARG A 324 -13.46 -2.20 -7.12
C ARG A 324 -13.21 -3.60 -7.66
N SER A 325 -12.18 -3.75 -8.50
CA SER A 325 -11.84 -5.04 -9.12
C SER A 325 -10.35 -5.13 -9.43
N TYR A 326 -9.89 -6.35 -9.68
CA TYR A 326 -8.53 -6.61 -10.14
C TYR A 326 -8.36 -6.15 -11.59
N PRO A 327 -7.25 -5.47 -11.96
CA PRO A 327 -7.03 -4.96 -13.33
C PRO A 327 -7.25 -6.01 -14.43
N GLU A 328 -6.78 -7.23 -14.22
CA GLU A 328 -6.87 -8.36 -15.15
C GLU A 328 -8.31 -8.90 -15.32
N LYS A 329 -9.23 -8.56 -14.42
CA LYS A 329 -10.63 -9.00 -14.46
C LYS A 329 -11.55 -8.02 -15.19
N ILE A 330 -11.09 -6.82 -15.49
CA ILE A 330 -11.91 -5.78 -16.12
C ILE A 330 -12.28 -6.15 -17.55
N MET A 331 -11.30 -6.55 -18.38
CA MET A 331 -11.59 -6.90 -19.77
C MET A 331 -12.55 -8.10 -19.88
N PRO A 332 -12.32 -9.23 -19.17
CA PRO A 332 -13.30 -10.33 -19.12
C PRO A 332 -14.69 -9.88 -18.66
N MET A 333 -14.77 -8.98 -17.67
CA MET A 333 -16.05 -8.44 -17.20
C MET A 333 -16.78 -7.67 -18.31
N PHE A 334 -16.12 -6.73 -18.99
CA PHE A 334 -16.76 -5.94 -20.04
C PHE A 334 -17.03 -6.72 -21.33
N ASN A 335 -16.38 -7.87 -21.54
CA ASN A 335 -16.80 -8.82 -22.58
C ASN A 335 -18.16 -9.45 -22.25
N ALA A 336 -18.48 -9.65 -20.96
CA ALA A 336 -19.73 -10.25 -20.52
C ALA A 336 -20.90 -9.26 -20.36
N ILE A 337 -20.61 -7.99 -20.03
CA ILE A 337 -21.62 -6.95 -19.76
C ILE A 337 -21.57 -5.75 -20.74
N GLY A 338 -20.82 -5.87 -21.83
CA GLY A 338 -20.53 -4.75 -22.75
C GLY A 338 -21.76 -4.17 -23.44
N ASP A 339 -22.84 -4.95 -23.53
CA ASP A 339 -24.17 -4.54 -23.98
C ASP A 339 -24.91 -3.67 -22.94
N LYS A 340 -24.49 -3.68 -21.67
CA LYS A 340 -25.13 -2.94 -20.57
C LYS A 340 -24.31 -1.80 -20.00
N ALA A 341 -22.99 -1.91 -20.00
CA ALA A 341 -22.11 -0.88 -19.47
C ALA A 341 -20.77 -0.83 -20.23
N TRP A 342 -20.06 0.28 -20.10
CA TRP A 342 -18.69 0.44 -20.58
C TRP A 342 -17.82 1.13 -19.52
N CYS A 343 -16.51 0.88 -19.55
CA CYS A 343 -15.56 1.43 -18.59
C CYS A 343 -14.81 2.63 -19.15
N TYR A 344 -14.56 3.64 -18.33
CA TYR A 344 -13.70 4.75 -18.70
C TYR A 344 -12.25 4.28 -18.94
N ARG A 345 -11.60 4.87 -19.95
CA ARG A 345 -10.19 4.64 -20.31
C ARG A 345 -9.42 5.95 -20.16
N VAL A 346 -8.11 5.85 -19.92
CA VAL A 346 -7.23 7.02 -19.81
C VAL A 346 -7.28 7.87 -21.08
N LEU A 347 -7.25 7.20 -22.24
CA LEU A 347 -7.43 7.79 -23.56
C LEU A 347 -8.64 7.16 -24.24
N GLY A 348 -9.35 7.94 -25.06
CA GLY A 348 -10.54 7.50 -25.81
C GLY A 348 -10.26 6.55 -26.99
N ILE A 349 -9.12 5.85 -26.98
CA ILE A 349 -8.68 4.98 -28.08
C ILE A 349 -8.77 3.49 -27.70
N PRO A 350 -9.06 2.60 -28.66
CA PRO A 350 -8.98 1.15 -28.44
C PRO A 350 -7.60 0.74 -27.94
N GLY A 351 -7.57 -0.13 -26.93
CA GLY A 351 -6.31 -0.59 -26.31
C GLY A 351 -5.74 0.33 -25.22
N SER A 352 -6.25 1.55 -25.03
CA SER A 352 -5.85 2.39 -23.89
C SER A 352 -6.16 1.69 -22.56
N PRO A 353 -5.30 1.81 -21.52
CA PRO A 353 -5.60 1.30 -20.19
C PRO A 353 -6.90 1.90 -19.63
N TYR A 354 -7.58 1.14 -18.76
CA TYR A 354 -8.73 1.61 -18.02
C TYR A 354 -8.34 2.69 -17.01
N ALA A 355 -9.19 3.70 -16.85
CA ALA A 355 -8.94 4.80 -15.92
C ALA A 355 -9.16 4.33 -14.47
N VAL A 356 -8.12 4.46 -13.65
CA VAL A 356 -8.15 4.14 -12.22
C VAL A 356 -8.59 5.38 -11.44
N VAL A 357 -9.54 5.23 -10.52
CA VAL A 357 -9.87 6.25 -9.52
C VAL A 357 -8.90 6.09 -8.35
N PRO A 358 -8.12 7.12 -7.98
CA PRO A 358 -7.27 7.07 -6.80
C PRO A 358 -8.08 6.77 -5.53
N GLN A 359 -7.51 5.97 -4.63
CA GLN A 359 -8.19 5.57 -3.38
C GLN A 359 -8.59 6.79 -2.54
N HIS A 360 -7.71 7.79 -2.41
CA HIS A 360 -8.00 9.01 -1.66
C HIS A 360 -9.16 9.81 -2.26
N ASP A 361 -9.30 9.84 -3.59
CA ASP A 361 -10.39 10.52 -4.28
C ASP A 361 -11.72 9.78 -4.04
N MET A 362 -11.69 8.45 -4.07
CA MET A 362 -12.85 7.63 -3.75
C MET A 362 -13.30 7.84 -2.29
N GLU A 363 -12.36 7.84 -1.35
CA GLU A 363 -12.64 8.10 0.07
C GLU A 363 -13.17 9.52 0.30
N ARG A 364 -12.64 10.51 -0.42
CA ARG A 364 -13.13 11.89 -0.37
C ARG A 364 -14.56 11.97 -0.90
N PHE A 365 -14.85 11.29 -2.00
CA PHE A 365 -16.19 11.20 -2.57
C PHE A 365 -17.17 10.54 -1.59
N GLN A 366 -16.83 9.38 -1.03
CA GLN A 366 -17.65 8.66 -0.03
C GLN A 366 -17.93 9.51 1.20
N ARG A 367 -16.90 10.21 1.72
CA ARG A 367 -17.05 11.16 2.83
C ARG A 367 -18.01 12.31 2.50
N ALA A 368 -17.92 12.86 1.29
CA ALA A 368 -18.76 13.99 0.89
C ALA A 368 -20.25 13.62 0.75
N ILE A 369 -20.56 12.38 0.34
CA ILE A 369 -21.95 11.92 0.19
C ILE A 369 -22.51 11.22 1.44
N GLY A 370 -21.65 10.90 2.42
CA GLY A 370 -22.06 10.31 3.70
C GLY A 370 -22.49 8.84 3.63
N LEU A 371 -22.23 8.14 2.52
CA LEU A 371 -22.61 6.73 2.29
C LEU A 371 -21.34 5.89 2.12
N PHE A 372 -20.93 5.15 3.15
CA PHE A 372 -19.66 4.39 3.13
C PHE A 372 -19.83 2.94 2.67
N THR A 373 -20.95 2.30 3.01
CA THR A 373 -21.44 1.04 2.46
C THR A 373 -22.98 1.08 2.35
N PRO A 374 -23.62 0.24 1.51
CA PRO A 374 -25.09 0.16 1.38
C PRO A 374 -25.84 -0.16 2.69
N ASP A 375 -25.10 -0.53 3.73
CA ASP A 375 -25.56 -1.14 4.97
C ASP A 375 -25.34 -0.21 6.19
N ILE A 376 -24.79 0.99 6.00
CA ILE A 376 -24.57 1.98 7.05
C ILE A 376 -25.33 3.27 6.71
N GLU A 377 -26.49 3.48 7.35
CA GLU A 377 -27.22 4.75 7.31
C GLU A 377 -26.59 5.72 8.31
N ILE A 378 -25.80 6.68 7.81
CA ILE A 378 -25.24 7.76 8.64
C ILE A 378 -26.21 8.94 8.65
N HIS A 379 -26.65 9.27 9.86
CA HIS A 379 -27.52 10.39 10.16
C HIS A 379 -26.69 11.56 10.70
N PRO A 380 -26.96 12.82 10.30
CA PRO A 380 -26.36 13.98 10.96
C PRO A 380 -26.54 13.88 12.48
N LEU A 381 -25.51 14.26 13.24
CA LEU A 381 -25.56 14.29 14.71
C LEU A 381 -26.84 15.02 15.18
N GLY A 382 -27.68 14.30 15.94
CA GLY A 382 -28.97 14.80 16.45
C GLY A 382 -30.21 14.58 15.56
N SER A 383 -30.09 13.92 14.40
CA SER A 383 -31.25 13.64 13.52
C SER A 383 -31.98 12.31 13.81
N LEU A 384 -31.41 11.46 14.67
CA LEU A 384 -32.07 10.29 15.23
C LEU A 384 -32.67 10.65 16.59
N THR A 385 -33.96 10.38 16.78
CA THR A 385 -34.65 10.59 18.06
C THR A 385 -34.72 9.27 18.85
N PRO A 386 -34.05 9.17 20.02
CA PRO A 386 -34.12 7.97 20.86
C PRO A 386 -35.55 7.67 21.32
N LYS A 387 -35.88 6.40 21.52
CA LYS A 387 -37.16 5.95 22.06
C LYS A 387 -37.12 5.79 23.58
N LEU A 388 -38.28 5.80 24.21
CA LEU A 388 -38.43 5.51 25.64
C LEU A 388 -38.00 4.06 25.92
N GLY A 389 -37.19 3.86 26.97
CA GLY A 389 -36.57 2.58 27.33
C GLY A 389 -35.30 2.24 26.54
N GLU A 390 -34.86 3.09 25.63
CA GLU A 390 -33.67 2.83 24.81
C GLU A 390 -32.38 3.20 25.55
N THR A 391 -31.35 2.36 25.38
CA THR A 391 -30.02 2.60 25.93
C THR A 391 -29.23 3.54 25.03
N VAL A 392 -28.67 4.58 25.63
CA VAL A 392 -27.99 5.67 24.95
C VAL A 392 -26.66 5.99 25.64
N ILE A 393 -25.72 6.58 24.90
CA ILE A 393 -24.49 7.18 25.41
C ILE A 393 -24.69 8.69 25.51
N LEU A 394 -24.27 9.27 26.63
CA LEU A 394 -24.38 10.69 26.89
C LEU A 394 -23.14 11.44 26.38
N ILE A 395 -23.34 12.48 25.56
CA ILE A 395 -22.27 13.31 24.96
C ILE A 395 -22.19 14.71 25.62
N LYS A 396 -22.98 14.96 26.66
CA LYS A 396 -22.98 16.25 27.39
C LYS A 396 -21.64 16.48 28.09
N ALA A 397 -21.09 17.69 27.96
CA ALA A 397 -19.88 18.11 28.67
C ALA A 397 -20.03 17.88 30.19
N GLY A 398 -19.05 17.21 30.79
CA GLY A 398 -19.07 16.78 32.21
C GLY A 398 -19.62 15.36 32.46
N PHE A 399 -20.26 14.72 31.49
CA PHE A 399 -20.87 13.38 31.60
C PHE A 399 -20.52 12.43 30.44
N GLY A 400 -19.55 12.80 29.61
CA GLY A 400 -19.22 12.11 28.35
C GLY A 400 -18.96 10.61 28.48
N ASN A 401 -19.44 9.84 27.50
CA ASN A 401 -19.27 8.39 27.33
C ASN A 401 -19.92 7.50 28.40
N ARG A 402 -20.90 8.00 29.15
CA ARG A 402 -21.67 7.18 30.09
C ARG A 402 -22.92 6.59 29.44
N VAL A 403 -23.19 5.34 29.78
CA VAL A 403 -24.42 4.62 29.38
C VAL A 403 -25.58 5.11 30.25
N ALA A 404 -26.70 5.41 29.61
CA ALA A 404 -27.93 5.84 30.26
C ALA A 404 -29.14 5.19 29.58
N THR A 405 -30.26 5.12 30.29
CA THR A 405 -31.54 4.67 29.73
C THR A 405 -32.52 5.84 29.69
N VAL A 406 -33.22 6.00 28.56
CA VAL A 406 -34.26 7.02 28.40
C VAL A 406 -35.50 6.62 29.19
N GLU A 407 -35.84 7.35 30.25
CA GLU A 407 -37.05 7.07 31.06
C GLU A 407 -38.27 7.89 30.58
N ASP A 408 -38.06 9.13 30.13
CA ASP A 408 -39.15 10.02 29.73
C ASP A 408 -38.74 10.97 28.60
N ILE A 409 -39.73 11.41 27.81
CA ILE A 409 -39.56 12.33 26.68
C ILE A 409 -40.55 13.49 26.82
N ILE A 410 -40.03 14.63 27.27
CA ILE A 410 -40.80 15.86 27.43
C ILE A 410 -40.76 16.64 26.12
N LYS A 411 -41.88 16.70 25.41
CA LYS A 411 -42.02 17.50 24.18
C LYS A 411 -42.30 18.96 24.55
N THR A 412 -41.51 19.88 24.02
CA THR A 412 -41.78 21.32 24.14
C THR A 412 -42.54 21.83 22.93
N GLU A 413 -43.29 22.92 23.10
CA GLU A 413 -44.15 23.52 22.08
C GLU A 413 -43.38 23.97 20.82
N CYS A 414 -42.06 24.16 20.94
CA CYS A 414 -41.16 24.60 19.87
C CYS A 414 -40.62 23.45 19.00
N GLY A 415 -41.11 22.22 19.17
CA GLY A 415 -40.65 21.06 18.42
C GLY A 415 -39.31 20.46 18.90
N SER A 416 -38.73 20.98 19.99
CA SER A 416 -37.62 20.35 20.69
C SER A 416 -38.11 19.38 21.78
N ALA A 417 -37.35 18.31 22.00
CA ALA A 417 -37.63 17.30 23.02
C ALA A 417 -36.50 17.26 24.05
N ILE A 418 -36.88 17.28 25.33
CA ILE A 418 -36.00 17.08 26.47
C ILE A 418 -36.18 15.63 26.93
N PHE A 419 -35.08 14.91 27.06
CA PHE A 419 -35.04 13.53 27.49
C PHE A 419 -34.64 13.46 28.96
N ARG A 420 -35.41 12.74 29.77
CA ARG A 420 -35.01 12.36 31.11
C ARG A 420 -34.29 11.02 31.04
N VAL A 421 -33.05 10.98 31.52
CA VAL A 421 -32.22 9.78 31.45
C VAL A 421 -31.74 9.34 32.83
N LYS A 422 -31.70 8.02 33.03
CA LYS A 422 -31.17 7.35 34.22
C LYS A 422 -29.77 6.83 33.93
N LEU A 423 -28.79 7.25 34.74
CA LEU A 423 -27.41 6.79 34.65
C LEU A 423 -27.22 5.52 35.46
N ASP A 424 -26.57 4.52 34.88
CA ASP A 424 -26.04 3.37 35.62
C ASP A 424 -24.67 3.75 36.19
N THR A 425 -24.46 3.64 37.50
CA THR A 425 -23.19 4.00 38.12
C THR A 425 -22.73 2.92 39.10
N ASP A 426 -21.44 2.57 39.01
CA ASP A 426 -20.79 1.56 39.86
C ASP A 426 -20.75 1.94 41.36
N ASN A 427 -21.17 3.16 41.72
CA ASN A 427 -21.07 3.73 43.06
C ASN A 427 -22.41 3.78 43.82
N GLY A 428 -23.48 3.16 43.31
CA GLY A 428 -24.75 2.99 44.05
C GLY A 428 -25.64 4.24 44.17
N TYR A 429 -25.37 5.30 43.41
CA TYR A 429 -26.20 6.52 43.38
C TYR A 429 -27.00 6.62 42.08
N GLU A 430 -28.30 6.91 42.19
CA GLU A 430 -29.17 7.17 41.04
C GLU A 430 -29.20 8.68 40.72
N PHE A 431 -28.90 9.03 39.47
CA PHE A 431 -28.99 10.41 38.97
C PHE A 431 -29.99 10.48 37.82
N ARG A 432 -30.84 11.52 37.86
CA ARG A 432 -31.75 11.87 36.77
C ARG A 432 -31.39 13.22 36.23
N ILE A 433 -31.17 13.31 34.92
CA ILE A 433 -30.83 14.55 34.25
C ILE A 433 -31.69 14.75 33.02
N ASP A 434 -32.04 16.01 32.77
CA ASP A 434 -32.75 16.46 31.57
C ASP A 434 -31.70 16.86 30.52
N VAL A 435 -31.78 16.24 29.34
CA VAL A 435 -30.81 16.42 28.24
C VAL A 435 -31.50 16.62 26.90
N HIS A 436 -30.86 17.39 26.03
CA HIS A 436 -31.41 17.66 24.70
C HIS A 436 -31.09 16.50 23.73
N ALA A 437 -31.90 16.32 22.69
CA ALA A 437 -31.72 15.23 21.70
C ALA A 437 -30.29 15.13 21.14
N CYS A 438 -29.64 16.28 20.89
CA CYS A 438 -28.28 16.35 20.34
C CYS A 438 -27.17 15.94 21.34
N GLN A 439 -27.51 15.67 22.59
CA GLN A 439 -26.58 15.27 23.65
C GLN A 439 -26.64 13.77 23.94
N LEU A 440 -27.37 13.00 23.13
CA LEU A 440 -27.57 11.56 23.23
C LEU A 440 -27.13 10.85 21.93
N GLU A 441 -26.54 9.68 22.08
CA GLU A 441 -26.14 8.76 21.01
C GLU A 441 -26.76 7.38 21.31
N ARG A 442 -27.33 6.68 20.32
CA ARG A 442 -27.93 5.34 20.55
C ARG A 442 -26.82 4.28 20.56
N ILE A 443 -26.94 3.26 21.41
CA ILE A 443 -26.01 2.10 21.45
C ILE A 443 -26.37 1.07 20.38
#